data_AF-A0A5J4FBF5-F1
#
_entry.id   AF-A0A5J4FBF5-F1
#
_cell.length_a   1.000
_cell.length_b   1.000
_cell.length_c   1.000
_cell.angle_alpha   90.00
_cell.angle_beta   90.00
_cell.angle_gamma   90.00
#
_symmetry.space_group_name_H-M   'P 1'
#
loop_
_entity.id
_entity.type
_entity.pdbx_description
1 polymer ?
#
loop_
_entity_poly.entity_id
_entity_poly.type
_entity_poly.pdbx_seq_one_letter_code
_entity_poly.pdbx_strand_id
1 'polypeptide(L)'
;MVQFRYDWFLKVPFADRLFMARFLHRSIPKSERIAFLEDFLAADYKAALGTIYTSVSKKAVEIMPGKFAEIKVPTLLVSGEKDIIIPAKMGKMAADLNNNIQYVEMANTAHFPMLEDAPTYLQKLQDFLEIN
;
A
#
# COMPACT_ATOMS: atom_id res chain seq x y z
N MET A 1 9.91 -11.12 -5.11
CA MET A 1 9.37 -10.28 -6.21
C MET A 1 10.50 -9.70 -7.08
N VAL A 2 11.51 -9.02 -6.52
CA VAL A 2 12.54 -8.30 -7.32
C VAL A 2 13.38 -9.15 -8.28
N GLN A 3 13.49 -10.47 -8.07
CA GLN A 3 14.32 -11.36 -8.90
C GLN A 3 13.75 -11.66 -10.29
N PHE A 4 12.44 -11.50 -10.52
CA PHE A 4 11.80 -11.84 -11.79
C PHE A 4 11.31 -10.56 -12.49
N ARG A 5 12.19 -9.95 -13.28
CA ARG A 5 11.94 -8.73 -14.06
C ARG A 5 12.41 -8.93 -15.49
N TYR A 6 11.54 -9.48 -16.32
CA TYR A 6 11.82 -9.66 -17.73
C TYR A 6 10.76 -8.93 -18.56
N ASP A 7 11.20 -8.11 -19.52
CA ASP A 7 10.33 -7.26 -20.32
C ASP A 7 9.28 -8.05 -21.12
N TRP A 8 9.57 -9.32 -21.45
CA TRP A 8 8.61 -10.19 -22.13
C TRP A 8 7.36 -10.47 -21.28
N PHE A 9 7.41 -10.28 -19.97
CA PHE A 9 6.28 -10.55 -19.08
C PHE A 9 5.08 -9.64 -19.38
N LEU A 10 5.30 -8.41 -19.87
CA LEU A 10 4.23 -7.51 -20.34
C LEU A 10 3.45 -8.06 -21.52
N LYS A 11 4.07 -8.94 -22.33
CA LYS A 11 3.47 -9.52 -23.54
C LYS A 11 2.62 -10.75 -23.22
N VAL A 12 2.67 -11.26 -21.99
CA VAL A 12 1.89 -12.44 -21.59
C VAL A 12 0.45 -12.03 -21.27
N PRO A 13 -0.55 -12.69 -21.87
CA PRO A 13 -1.95 -12.42 -21.56
C PRO A 13 -2.25 -12.52 -20.06
N PHE A 14 -2.92 -11.50 -19.51
CA PHE A 14 -3.31 -11.39 -18.09
C PHE A 14 -2.15 -11.31 -17.08
N ALA A 15 -0.91 -11.10 -17.52
CA ALA A 15 0.22 -10.91 -16.61
C ALA A 15 0.00 -9.74 -15.65
N ASP A 16 -0.62 -8.66 -16.11
CA ASP A 16 -1.03 -7.51 -15.29
C ASP A 16 -1.95 -7.92 -14.14
N ARG A 17 -2.89 -8.84 -14.38
CA ARG A 17 -3.81 -9.34 -13.35
C ARG A 17 -3.12 -10.26 -12.37
N LEU A 18 -2.31 -11.20 -12.86
CA LEU A 18 -1.55 -12.13 -12.01
C LEU A 18 -0.60 -11.36 -11.09
N PHE A 19 0.11 -10.37 -11.64
CA PHE A 19 1.01 -9.52 -10.89
C PHE A 19 0.28 -8.72 -9.81
N MET A 20 -0.85 -8.09 -10.18
CA MET A 20 -1.62 -7.27 -9.24
C MET A 20 -2.45 -8.06 -8.22
N ALA A 21 -2.65 -9.37 -8.40
CA ALA A 21 -3.48 -10.20 -7.52
C ALA A 21 -3.00 -10.24 -6.06
N ARG A 22 -1.71 -9.98 -5.81
CA ARG A 22 -1.17 -9.88 -4.45
C ARG A 22 -1.58 -8.57 -3.75
N PHE A 23 -1.80 -7.51 -4.53
CA PHE A 23 -2.02 -6.15 -4.03
C PHE A 23 -3.50 -5.78 -3.96
N LEU A 24 -4.34 -6.40 -4.79
CA LEU A 24 -5.73 -6.00 -5.00
C LEU A 24 -6.72 -7.07 -4.52
N HIS A 25 -7.82 -6.62 -3.93
CA HIS A 25 -9.05 -7.37 -3.71
C HIS A 25 -10.09 -7.12 -4.81
N ARG A 26 -10.17 -5.88 -5.31
CA ARG A 26 -11.03 -5.41 -6.41
C ARG A 26 -10.21 -5.07 -7.64
N SER A 27 -10.80 -5.23 -8.83
CA SER A 27 -10.10 -4.85 -10.05
C SER A 27 -10.06 -3.34 -10.22
N ILE A 28 -8.88 -2.81 -10.53
CA ILE A 28 -8.66 -1.41 -10.97
C ILE A 28 -8.58 -1.35 -12.51
N PRO A 29 -8.63 -0.17 -13.16
CA PRO A 29 -8.54 -0.06 -14.62
C PRO A 29 -7.33 -0.78 -15.22
N LYS A 30 -7.47 -1.31 -16.44
CA LYS A 30 -6.40 -2.08 -17.11
C LYS A 30 -5.13 -1.24 -17.32
N SER A 31 -5.29 0.04 -17.66
CA SER A 31 -4.17 0.97 -17.83
C SER A 31 -3.30 1.06 -16.57
N GLU A 32 -3.93 1.18 -15.39
CA GLU A 32 -3.22 1.25 -14.11
C GLU A 32 -2.46 -0.04 -13.79
N ARG A 33 -3.07 -1.20 -14.05
CA ARG A 33 -2.38 -2.49 -13.82
C ARG A 33 -1.19 -2.68 -14.75
N ILE A 34 -1.29 -2.22 -15.99
CA ILE A 34 -0.18 -2.26 -16.95
C ILE A 34 0.91 -1.29 -16.54
N ALA A 35 0.57 -0.03 -16.25
CA ALA A 35 1.53 0.98 -15.82
C ALA A 35 2.31 0.54 -14.59
N PHE A 36 1.64 -0.04 -13.58
CA PHE A 36 2.31 -0.57 -12.40
C PHE A 36 3.30 -1.71 -12.75
N LEU A 37 2.91 -2.60 -13.66
CA LEU A 37 3.79 -3.67 -14.11
C LEU A 37 4.99 -3.14 -14.90
N GLU A 38 4.79 -2.14 -15.75
CA GLU A 38 5.85 -1.44 -16.49
C GLU A 38 6.85 -0.79 -15.52
N ASP A 39 6.36 -0.03 -14.53
CA ASP A 39 7.19 0.60 -13.49
C ASP A 39 7.98 -0.44 -12.70
N PHE A 40 7.35 -1.56 -12.34
CA PHE A 40 8.02 -2.64 -11.64
C PHE A 40 9.17 -3.26 -12.44
N LEU A 41 8.99 -3.42 -13.76
CA LEU A 41 10.01 -3.99 -14.66
C LEU A 41 11.13 -2.98 -14.93
N ALA A 42 10.80 -1.70 -15.10
CA ALA A 42 11.76 -0.63 -15.37
C ALA A 42 12.57 -0.20 -14.13
N ALA A 43 12.09 -0.51 -12.92
CA ALA A 43 12.74 -0.10 -11.68
C ALA A 43 14.20 -0.61 -11.57
N ASP A 44 15.11 0.26 -11.14
CA ASP A 44 16.51 -0.11 -10.88
C ASP A 44 16.58 -1.25 -9.87
N TYR A 45 17.31 -2.30 -10.24
CA TYR A 45 17.36 -3.54 -9.46
C TYR A 45 18.02 -3.34 -8.11
N LYS A 46 19.16 -2.63 -8.06
CA LYS A 46 19.93 -2.44 -6.83
C LYS A 46 19.17 -1.56 -5.84
N ALA A 47 18.57 -0.49 -6.33
CA ALA A 47 17.71 0.39 -5.54
C ALA A 47 16.50 -0.37 -4.99
N ALA A 48 15.76 -1.09 -5.84
CA ALA A 48 14.58 -1.84 -5.40
C ALA A 48 14.92 -2.93 -4.38
N LEU A 49 16.03 -3.64 -4.58
CA LEU A 49 16.49 -4.66 -3.64
C LEU A 49 16.90 -4.04 -2.30
N GLY A 50 17.64 -2.93 -2.34
CA GLY A 50 18.03 -2.17 -1.16
C GLY A 50 16.83 -1.71 -0.33
N THR A 51 15.82 -1.11 -0.99
CA THR A 51 14.59 -0.65 -0.34
C THR A 51 13.85 -1.78 0.37
N ILE A 52 13.74 -2.96 -0.25
CA ILE A 52 13.10 -4.10 0.41
C ILE A 52 13.88 -4.51 1.65
N TYR A 53 15.19 -4.72 1.53
CA TYR A 53 16.01 -5.15 2.67
C TYR A 53 15.95 -4.18 3.85
N THR A 54 15.94 -2.87 3.59
CA THR A 54 15.84 -1.88 4.66
C THR A 54 14.45 -1.83 5.28
N SER A 55 13.40 -1.88 4.46
CA SER A 55 12.01 -1.69 4.91
C SER A 55 11.38 -2.92 5.55
N VAL A 56 11.89 -4.13 5.28
CA VAL A 56 11.40 -5.39 5.88
C VAL A 56 12.40 -6.04 6.83
N SER A 57 13.46 -5.33 7.25
CA SER A 57 14.41 -5.86 8.24
C SER A 57 13.71 -6.12 9.58
N LYS A 58 14.15 -7.15 10.32
CA LYS A 58 13.66 -7.42 11.68
C LYS A 58 13.70 -6.17 12.57
N LYS A 59 14.78 -5.40 12.45
CA LYS A 59 14.95 -4.12 13.14
C LYS A 59 13.87 -3.10 12.75
N ALA A 60 13.54 -2.97 11.46
CA ALA A 60 12.46 -2.08 11.03
C ALA A 60 11.11 -2.52 11.61
N VAL A 61 10.83 -3.82 11.62
CA VAL A 61 9.58 -4.37 12.19
C VAL A 61 9.48 -4.16 13.70
N GLU A 62 10.59 -4.24 14.44
CA GLU A 62 10.60 -4.07 15.89
C GLU A 62 10.58 -2.60 16.33
N ILE A 63 11.25 -1.71 15.60
CA ILE A 63 11.44 -0.31 16.01
C ILE A 63 10.37 0.62 15.44
N MET A 64 9.99 0.45 14.17
CA MET A 64 9.11 1.41 13.49
C MET A 64 7.72 1.55 14.11
N PRO A 65 7.07 0.49 14.66
CA PRO A 65 5.77 0.66 15.30
C PRO A 65 5.79 1.67 16.45
N GLY A 66 6.86 1.69 17.25
CA GLY A 66 7.00 2.64 18.36
C GLY A 66 7.08 4.10 17.90
N LYS A 67 7.53 4.37 16.66
CA LYS A 67 7.63 5.72 16.12
C LYS A 67 6.29 6.39 15.85
N PHE A 68 5.21 5.61 15.72
CA PHE A 68 3.87 6.18 15.61
C PHE A 68 3.46 6.96 16.86
N ALA A 69 3.93 6.58 18.05
CA ALA A 69 3.70 7.31 19.30
C ALA A 69 4.36 8.71 19.31
N GLU A 70 5.38 8.93 18.47
CA GLU A 70 6.14 10.18 18.43
C GLU A 70 5.53 11.23 17.48
N ILE A 71 4.60 10.84 16.60
CA ILE A 71 3.98 11.74 15.60
C ILE A 71 3.22 12.89 16.29
N LYS A 72 3.53 14.14 15.91
CA LYS A 72 2.94 15.34 16.54
C LYS A 72 1.87 16.03 15.71
N VAL A 73 1.83 15.78 14.41
CA VAL A 73 0.85 16.38 13.50
C VAL A 73 -0.39 15.51 13.40
N PRO A 74 -1.59 16.08 13.20
CA PRO A 74 -2.78 15.32 12.83
C PRO A 74 -2.46 14.40 11.65
N THR A 75 -2.81 13.13 11.75
CA THR A 75 -2.43 12.13 10.76
C THR A 75 -3.62 11.22 10.44
N LEU A 76 -3.94 11.09 9.16
CA LEU A 76 -4.88 10.07 8.68
C LEU A 76 -4.10 8.80 8.32
N LEU A 77 -4.43 7.68 8.96
CA LEU A 77 -3.88 6.37 8.64
C LEU A 77 -4.97 5.49 8.02
N VAL A 78 -4.81 5.13 6.75
CA VAL A 78 -5.78 4.33 5.99
C VAL A 78 -5.22 2.93 5.75
N SER A 79 -6.02 1.89 5.98
CA SER A 79 -5.68 0.50 5.66
C SER A 79 -6.82 -0.17 4.90
N GLY A 80 -6.49 -1.05 3.96
CA GLY A 80 -7.49 -1.92 3.35
C GLY A 80 -7.77 -3.14 4.21
N GLU A 81 -9.04 -3.46 4.42
CA GLU A 81 -9.50 -4.59 5.23
C GLU A 81 -8.88 -5.94 4.79
N LYS A 82 -8.60 -6.10 3.50
CA LYS A 82 -8.12 -7.35 2.87
C LYS A 82 -6.63 -7.29 2.52
N ASP A 83 -5.88 -6.31 3.03
CA ASP A 83 -4.45 -6.20 2.75
C ASP A 83 -3.67 -7.37 3.42
N ILE A 84 -3.02 -8.18 2.59
CA ILE A 84 -2.19 -9.33 3.02
C ILE A 84 -0.68 -8.99 3.07
N ILE A 85 -0.30 -7.80 2.63
CA ILE A 85 1.06 -7.28 2.65
C ILE A 85 1.28 -6.50 3.95
N ILE A 86 0.37 -5.57 4.28
CA ILE A 86 0.35 -4.80 5.53
C ILE A 86 -1.04 -4.95 6.17
N PRO A 87 -1.27 -5.99 6.99
CA PRO A 87 -2.59 -6.25 7.56
C PRO A 87 -3.17 -5.07 8.33
N ALA A 88 -4.46 -4.78 8.13
CA ALA A 88 -5.19 -3.68 8.77
C ALA A 88 -5.02 -3.65 10.30
N LYS A 89 -4.97 -4.83 10.95
CA LYS A 89 -4.67 -4.95 12.39
C LYS A 89 -3.38 -4.24 12.80
N MET A 90 -2.32 -4.28 11.97
CA MET A 90 -1.07 -3.58 12.25
C MET A 90 -1.25 -2.07 12.17
N GLY A 91 -2.01 -1.57 11.19
CA GLY A 91 -2.38 -0.15 11.09
C GLY A 91 -3.16 0.32 12.31
N LYS A 92 -4.15 -0.47 12.75
CA LYS A 92 -4.93 -0.18 13.96
C LYS A 92 -4.04 -0.13 15.21
N MET A 93 -3.15 -1.11 15.39
CA MET A 93 -2.19 -1.12 16.51
C MET A 93 -1.28 0.11 16.50
N ALA A 94 -0.82 0.56 15.33
CA ALA A 94 -0.01 1.77 15.20
C ALA A 94 -0.78 3.04 15.57
N ALA A 95 -2.04 3.16 15.13
CA ALA A 95 -2.90 4.27 15.48
C ALA A 95 -3.22 4.32 16.99
N ASP A 96 -3.40 3.16 17.63
CA ASP A 96 -3.70 3.07 19.07
C ASP A 96 -2.55 3.57 19.96
N LEU A 97 -1.35 3.75 19.41
CA LEU A 97 -0.21 4.34 20.11
C LEU A 97 -0.27 5.87 20.18
N ASN A 98 -1.15 6.52 19.42
CA ASN A 98 -1.16 7.98 19.31
C ASN A 98 -2.53 8.58 18.99
N ASN A 99 -3.02 9.42 19.90
CA ASN A 99 -4.31 10.12 19.75
C ASN A 99 -4.37 11.14 18.60
N ASN A 100 -3.22 11.52 18.01
CA ASN A 100 -3.17 12.38 16.82
C ASN A 100 -3.47 11.63 15.52
N ILE A 101 -3.60 10.30 15.58
CA ILE A 101 -3.84 9.45 14.42
C ILE A 101 -5.32 9.11 14.33
N GLN A 102 -5.97 9.56 13.26
CA GLN A 102 -7.28 9.08 12.85
C GLN A 102 -7.09 7.83 11.99
N TYR A 103 -7.60 6.69 12.44
CA TYR A 103 -7.53 5.44 11.69
C TYR A 103 -8.79 5.17 10.89
N VAL A 104 -8.62 4.74 9.64
CA VAL A 104 -9.70 4.29 8.76
C VAL A 104 -9.34 2.93 8.17
N GLU A 105 -10.23 1.96 8.40
CA GLU A 105 -10.19 0.69 7.68
C GLU A 105 -11.22 0.72 6.55
N MET A 106 -10.74 0.55 5.31
CA MET A 106 -11.58 0.58 4.11
C MET A 106 -12.05 -0.83 3.75
N ALA A 107 -13.36 -1.07 3.91
CA ALA A 107 -13.99 -2.35 3.65
C ALA A 107 -13.79 -2.80 2.19
N ASN A 108 -13.57 -4.10 1.99
CA ASN A 108 -13.41 -4.74 0.68
C ASN A 108 -12.32 -4.08 -0.21
N THR A 109 -11.26 -3.57 0.39
CA THR A 109 -10.05 -3.11 -0.31
C THR A 109 -8.83 -3.79 0.30
N ALA A 110 -7.74 -3.89 -0.46
CA ALA A 110 -6.47 -4.49 -0.06
C ALA A 110 -5.37 -3.42 0.02
N HIS A 111 -4.23 -3.64 -0.64
CA HIS A 111 -3.03 -2.81 -0.46
C HIS A 111 -3.15 -1.42 -1.09
N PHE A 112 -4.04 -1.25 -2.06
CA PHE A 112 -4.26 0.02 -2.76
C PHE A 112 -5.70 0.51 -2.61
N PRO A 113 -6.13 0.82 -1.38
CA PRO A 113 -7.51 1.23 -1.11
C PRO A 113 -7.92 2.49 -1.90
N MET A 114 -6.97 3.39 -2.16
CA MET A 114 -7.17 4.61 -2.97
C MET A 114 -7.45 4.34 -4.45
N LEU A 115 -7.02 3.19 -4.98
CA LEU A 115 -7.27 2.80 -6.37
C LEU A 115 -8.51 1.91 -6.49
N GLU A 116 -8.80 1.12 -5.46
CA GLU A 116 -9.90 0.15 -5.45
C GLU A 116 -11.26 0.77 -5.09
N ASP A 117 -11.27 1.87 -4.33
CA ASP A 117 -12.46 2.64 -3.96
C ASP A 117 -12.11 4.12 -3.82
N ALA A 118 -11.69 4.72 -4.95
CA ALA A 118 -11.30 6.12 -5.00
C ALA A 118 -12.36 7.09 -4.45
N PRO A 119 -13.69 6.93 -4.69
CA PRO A 119 -14.69 7.81 -4.12
C PRO A 119 -14.70 7.78 -2.59
N THR A 120 -14.66 6.59 -1.99
CA THR A 120 -14.66 6.45 -0.53
C THR A 120 -13.35 6.98 0.06
N TYR A 121 -12.20 6.68 -0.57
CA TYR A 121 -10.91 7.19 -0.12
C TYR A 121 -10.87 8.72 -0.14
N LEU A 122 -11.33 9.33 -1.24
CA LEU A 122 -11.34 10.78 -1.39
C LEU A 122 -12.24 11.44 -0.35
N GLN A 123 -13.44 10.88 -0.10
CA GLN A 123 -14.31 11.39 0.95
C GLN A 123 -13.63 11.36 2.32
N LYS A 124 -12.97 10.24 2.68
CA LYS A 124 -12.25 10.13 3.96
C LYS A 124 -11.10 11.11 4.09
N LEU A 125 -10.42 11.39 2.99
CA LEU A 125 -9.36 12.39 2.93
C LEU A 125 -9.93 13.82 3.08
N GLN A 126 -11.03 14.13 2.39
CA GLN A 126 -11.69 15.44 2.47
C GLN A 126 -12.27 15.70 3.86
N ASP A 127 -12.89 14.69 4.48
CA ASP A 127 -13.37 14.73 5.86
C ASP A 127 -12.23 15.07 6.83
N PHE A 128 -11.07 14.41 6.67
CA PHE A 128 -9.90 14.65 7.50
C PHE A 128 -9.28 16.04 7.29
N LEU A 129 -9.31 16.55 6.06
CA LEU A 129 -8.80 17.88 5.71
C LEU A 129 -9.80 19.01 5.99
N GLU A 130 -11.04 18.68 6.37
CA GLU A 130 -12.12 19.63 6.61
C GLU A 130 -12.46 20.50 5.38
N ILE A 131 -12.37 19.94 4.17
CA ILE A 131 -12.55 20.66 2.89
C ILE A 131 -13.84 20.27 2.13
N ASN A 132 -14.85 19.77 2.84
CA ASN A 132 -16.15 19.43 2.25
C ASN A 132 -17.00 20.67 1.93
#